data_AF-A0A443R1I0-F1
#
_entry.id   AF-A0A443R1I0-F1
#
_cell.length_a   1.000
_cell.length_b   1.000
_cell.length_c   1.000
_cell.angle_alpha   90.00
_cell.angle_beta   90.00
_cell.angle_gamma   90.00
#
_symmetry.space_group_name_H-M   'P 1'
#
loop_
_entity.id
_entity.type
_entity.pdbx_description
1 polymer ?
#
loop_
_entity_poly.entity_id
_entity_poly.type
_entity_poly.pdbx_seq_one_letter_code
_entity_poly.pdbx_strand_id
1 'polypeptide(L)'
;MTLLLIKNSKGKLATIKERKPVDFQPKRIKLILTAVTMMLLLGTTFIFLLLRVNAKAIDKLAQEIDKAKEESFNGKLWAVLVAGSNGFYNYRHQADVCHSYHVLRNHGVPEENIIVMMYDDIAYSDENPLKGFIRNRPGGPNVYAGVPKDYTSEEVTPENFLAALSGDNALKAKGKKVVESSKDDHIFVYFADHGATGLIAFPTSELHSKPFNDKLLEMSKEKRFRKMVIYIEACESGSMFDGLLPPNINIYATTAANPYESSYACYDDDELDTYLGDDYSVNWLQHSDSLLSLTTETLEQQYQIVKKETQTSHVMQYGDLNMSKLPLSQFQGSKTALNATKNSACIDGVPSRDVPLIITAKKYERSEEPLKSTYKLKLDAMIAARSFFDSFMQALVENILSPFDLSPKEMFNTREPLRQHDCYETMVRTFDQSCFDISQHQPDSNPTTI
;
A
#
# COMPACT_ATOMS: atom_id res chain seq x y z
N MET A 1 15.22 -93.24 40.76
CA MET A 1 16.26 -94.02 41.47
C MET A 1 17.24 -93.02 42.07
N THR A 2 17.69 -93.26 43.30
CA THR A 2 18.46 -92.39 44.22
C THR A 2 17.61 -91.64 45.26
N LEU A 3 17.53 -92.24 46.46
CA LEU A 3 16.96 -91.72 47.70
C LEU A 3 17.84 -90.61 48.28
N LEU A 4 17.21 -89.54 48.80
CA LEU A 4 17.80 -88.67 49.82
C LEU A 4 17.11 -88.98 51.16
N LEU A 5 17.76 -89.79 51.99
CA LEU A 5 17.35 -90.10 53.36
C LEU A 5 18.04 -89.11 54.31
N ILE A 6 17.29 -88.18 54.90
CA ILE A 6 17.75 -87.37 56.03
C ILE A 6 17.15 -87.97 57.31
N LYS A 7 18.00 -88.50 58.19
CA LYS A 7 17.61 -89.08 59.49
C LYS A 7 17.79 -88.01 60.58
N ASN A 8 16.72 -87.67 61.30
CA ASN A 8 16.77 -86.83 62.51
C ASN A 8 17.16 -87.70 63.74
N SER A 9 17.89 -87.12 64.69
CA SER A 9 18.34 -87.60 66.02
C SER A 9 17.36 -88.37 66.92
N LYS A 10 16.12 -88.63 66.48
CA LYS A 10 15.10 -89.40 67.23
C LYS A 10 14.49 -90.57 66.45
N GLY A 11 15.10 -91.02 65.36
CA GLY A 11 14.88 -92.37 64.81
C GLY A 11 13.46 -92.69 64.30
N LYS A 12 12.74 -91.75 63.69
CA LYS A 12 11.47 -92.01 62.98
C LYS A 12 11.58 -91.66 61.48
N LEU A 13 11.16 -92.57 60.60
CA LEU A 13 10.93 -92.32 59.17
C LEU A 13 9.64 -91.51 59.00
N ALA A 14 9.70 -90.39 58.26
CA ALA A 14 8.52 -89.61 57.84
C ALA A 14 8.36 -89.69 56.32
N THR A 15 7.17 -90.07 55.86
CA THR A 15 6.77 -90.10 54.44
C THR A 15 6.44 -88.70 53.95
N ILE A 16 7.05 -88.27 52.84
CA ILE A 16 6.71 -87.01 52.15
C ILE A 16 5.38 -87.23 51.40
N LYS A 17 4.32 -86.54 51.82
CA LYS A 17 3.10 -86.38 51.01
C LYS A 17 3.41 -85.45 49.83
N GLU A 18 3.17 -85.92 48.60
CA GLU A 18 3.15 -85.09 47.39
C GLU A 18 2.21 -83.88 47.58
N ARG A 19 2.72 -82.67 47.36
CA ARG A 19 1.87 -81.48 47.19
C ARG A 19 1.27 -81.53 45.78
N LYS A 20 -0.06 -81.46 45.68
CA LYS A 20 -0.79 -81.29 44.42
C LYS A 20 -0.29 -80.04 43.66
N PRO A 21 -0.23 -80.07 42.31
CA PRO A 21 0.11 -78.88 41.53
C PRO A 21 -0.93 -77.77 41.78
N VAL A 22 -0.44 -76.54 41.96
CA VAL A 22 -1.28 -75.34 42.02
C VAL A 22 -1.88 -75.15 40.63
N ASP A 23 -3.21 -75.14 40.54
CA ASP A 23 -3.96 -74.87 39.31
C ASP A 23 -3.67 -73.43 38.85
N PHE A 24 -2.79 -73.30 37.87
CA PHE A 24 -2.49 -72.04 37.21
C PHE A 24 -3.70 -71.71 36.33
N GLN A 25 -4.43 -70.63 36.65
CA GLN A 25 -5.63 -70.21 35.92
C GLN A 25 -5.26 -69.11 34.87
N PRO A 26 -4.75 -69.46 33.68
CA PRO A 26 -4.25 -68.51 32.69
C PRO A 26 -5.31 -67.52 32.22
N LYS A 27 -6.60 -67.90 32.25
CA LYS A 27 -7.71 -67.01 31.88
C LYS A 27 -7.85 -65.80 32.80
N ARG A 28 -7.63 -65.96 34.11
CA ARG A 28 -7.71 -64.84 35.08
C ARG A 28 -6.52 -63.88 34.93
N ILE A 29 -5.32 -64.41 34.69
CA ILE A 29 -4.12 -63.59 34.44
C ILE A 29 -4.29 -62.80 33.13
N LYS A 30 -4.80 -63.45 32.07
CA LYS A 30 -5.05 -62.78 30.78
C LYS A 30 -6.07 -61.64 30.92
N LEU A 31 -7.14 -61.84 31.70
CA LEU A 31 -8.17 -60.84 31.97
C LEU A 31 -7.62 -59.63 32.75
N ILE A 32 -6.82 -59.88 33.78
CA ILE A 32 -6.16 -58.83 34.56
C ILE A 32 -5.18 -58.05 33.67
N LEU A 33 -4.39 -58.74 32.85
CA LEU A 33 -3.43 -58.10 31.96
C LEU A 33 -4.13 -57.23 30.90
N THR A 34 -5.26 -57.68 30.34
CA THR A 34 -6.09 -56.87 29.42
C THR A 34 -6.75 -55.68 30.09
N ALA A 35 -7.17 -55.80 31.35
CA ALA A 35 -7.76 -54.69 32.09
C ALA A 35 -6.70 -53.61 32.41
N VAL A 36 -5.49 -54.03 32.80
CA VAL A 36 -4.37 -53.12 33.08
C VAL A 36 -3.90 -52.41 31.80
N THR A 37 -3.80 -53.11 30.66
CA THR A 37 -3.46 -52.46 29.39
C THR A 37 -4.55 -51.48 28.93
N MET A 38 -5.84 -51.82 29.07
CA MET A 38 -6.92 -50.87 28.79
C MET A 38 -6.86 -49.62 29.67
N MET A 39 -6.59 -49.77 30.98
CA MET A 39 -6.44 -48.61 31.88
C MET A 39 -5.24 -47.75 31.52
N LEU A 40 -4.11 -48.34 31.11
CA LEU A 40 -2.93 -47.60 30.64
C LEU A 40 -3.20 -46.86 29.33
N LEU A 41 -3.92 -47.49 28.38
CA LEU A 41 -4.35 -46.85 27.14
C LEU A 41 -5.34 -45.69 27.39
N LEU A 42 -6.30 -45.87 28.29
CA LEU A 42 -7.24 -44.81 28.70
C LEU A 42 -6.53 -43.67 29.43
N GLY A 43 -5.57 -43.97 30.32
CA GLY A 43 -4.78 -42.97 31.01
C GLY A 43 -3.89 -42.15 30.07
N THR A 44 -3.21 -42.80 29.13
CA THR A 44 -2.37 -42.11 28.14
C THR A 44 -3.20 -41.26 27.19
N THR A 45 -4.32 -41.77 26.66
CA THR A 45 -5.23 -40.98 25.82
C THR A 45 -5.83 -39.78 26.56
N PHE A 46 -6.17 -39.92 27.84
CA PHE A 46 -6.64 -38.81 28.67
C PHE A 46 -5.56 -37.74 28.88
N ILE A 47 -4.30 -38.14 29.13
CA ILE A 47 -3.16 -37.22 29.23
C ILE A 47 -2.92 -36.48 27.90
N PHE A 48 -2.96 -37.19 26.76
CA PHE A 48 -2.84 -36.56 25.44
C PHE A 48 -3.98 -35.58 25.15
N LEU A 49 -5.20 -35.88 25.58
CA LEU A 49 -6.34 -34.98 25.44
C LEU A 49 -6.16 -33.72 26.28
N LEU A 50 -5.73 -33.86 27.54
CA LEU A 50 -5.41 -32.73 28.42
C LEU A 50 -4.29 -31.85 27.87
N LEU A 51 -3.21 -32.46 27.35
CA LEU A 51 -2.11 -31.72 26.70
C LEU A 51 -2.58 -30.96 25.45
N ARG A 52 -3.45 -31.56 24.61
CA ARG A 52 -4.03 -30.89 23.43
C ARG A 52 -4.98 -29.75 23.79
N VAL A 53 -5.80 -29.92 24.83
CA VAL A 53 -6.69 -28.86 25.31
C VAL A 53 -5.88 -27.69 25.87
N ASN A 54 -4.82 -27.97 26.64
CA ASN A 54 -3.92 -26.94 27.14
C ASN A 54 -3.14 -26.24 26.01
N ALA A 55 -2.64 -26.97 25.01
CA ALA A 55 -1.99 -26.36 23.84
C ALA A 55 -2.92 -25.40 23.08
N LYS A 56 -4.16 -25.83 22.81
CA LYS A 56 -5.16 -24.95 22.17
C LYS A 56 -5.52 -23.72 23.01
N ALA A 57 -5.59 -23.86 24.33
CA ALA A 57 -5.84 -22.74 25.23
C ALA A 57 -4.65 -21.76 25.26
N ILE A 58 -3.41 -22.28 25.24
CA ILE A 58 -2.19 -21.46 25.15
C ILE A 58 -2.12 -20.73 23.80
N ASP A 59 -2.39 -21.41 22.68
CA ASP A 59 -2.43 -20.79 21.36
C ASP A 59 -3.48 -19.68 21.28
N LYS A 60 -4.67 -19.94 21.84
CA LYS A 60 -5.74 -18.93 21.92
C LYS A 60 -5.34 -17.74 22.78
N LEU A 61 -4.73 -17.97 23.94
CA LEU A 61 -4.23 -16.91 24.82
C LEU A 61 -3.09 -16.13 24.16
N ALA A 62 -2.19 -16.80 23.44
CA ALA A 62 -1.13 -16.15 22.67
C ALA A 62 -1.72 -15.26 21.57
N GLN A 63 -2.72 -15.75 20.84
CA GLN A 63 -3.46 -14.94 19.86
C GLN A 63 -4.19 -13.76 20.50
N GLU A 64 -4.82 -13.93 21.66
CA GLU A 64 -5.49 -12.85 22.40
C GLU A 64 -4.48 -11.81 22.92
N ILE A 65 -3.30 -12.25 23.39
CA ILE A 65 -2.20 -11.37 23.81
C ILE A 65 -1.59 -10.63 22.61
N ASP A 66 -1.38 -11.31 21.49
CA ASP A 66 -0.85 -10.70 20.28
C ASP A 66 -1.86 -9.69 19.73
N LYS A 67 -3.15 -10.03 19.71
CA LYS A 67 -4.23 -9.10 19.36
C LYS A 67 -4.27 -7.88 20.30
N ALA A 68 -4.17 -8.07 21.61
CA ALA A 68 -4.12 -6.97 22.57
C ALA A 68 -2.87 -6.08 22.43
N LYS A 69 -1.73 -6.66 22.04
CA LYS A 69 -0.51 -5.93 21.67
C LYS A 69 -0.63 -5.23 20.32
N GLU A 70 -1.41 -5.76 19.39
CA GLU A 70 -1.74 -5.10 18.13
C GLU A 70 -2.69 -3.93 18.35
N GLU A 71 -3.66 -4.05 19.24
CA GLU A 71 -4.61 -2.98 19.59
C GLU A 71 -3.96 -1.85 20.41
N SER A 72 -2.93 -2.14 21.21
CA SER A 72 -2.16 -1.15 21.97
C SER A 72 -0.89 -0.70 21.23
N PHE A 73 -1.06 0.02 20.13
CA PHE A 73 0.06 0.71 19.48
C PHE A 73 0.57 1.86 20.38
N ASN A 74 1.77 1.70 20.92
CA ASN A 74 2.45 2.69 21.79
C ASN A 74 3.71 3.29 21.14
N GLY A 75 3.95 3.02 19.85
CA GLY A 75 5.06 3.59 19.08
C GLY A 75 4.71 4.97 18.50
N LYS A 76 5.67 5.56 17.79
CA LYS A 76 5.44 6.77 16.98
C LYS A 76 4.84 6.39 15.64
N LEU A 77 3.86 7.16 15.21
CA LEU A 77 3.39 7.14 13.82
C LEU A 77 4.15 8.21 13.03
N TRP A 78 4.83 7.78 11.98
CA TRP A 78 5.48 8.61 10.97
C TRP A 78 4.65 8.63 9.69
N ALA A 79 4.70 9.73 8.95
CA ALA A 79 4.07 9.84 7.65
C ALA A 79 4.98 10.48 6.60
N VAL A 80 4.88 9.99 5.36
CA VAL A 80 5.53 10.57 4.18
C VAL A 80 4.44 10.81 3.13
N LEU A 81 4.21 12.08 2.79
CA LEU A 81 3.16 12.53 1.88
C LEU A 81 3.82 13.15 0.64
N VAL A 82 3.48 12.65 -0.55
CA VAL A 82 4.19 12.99 -1.79
C VAL A 82 3.21 13.35 -2.89
N ALA A 83 3.36 14.55 -3.45
CA ALA A 83 2.74 14.94 -4.71
C ALA A 83 3.81 14.84 -5.81
N GLY A 84 3.62 13.94 -6.76
CA GLY A 84 4.62 13.63 -7.78
C GLY A 84 4.65 14.62 -8.96
N SER A 85 3.76 15.61 -9.02
CA SER A 85 3.71 16.57 -10.14
C SER A 85 3.67 18.04 -9.73
N ASN A 86 3.81 18.86 -10.77
CA ASN A 86 3.76 20.30 -10.78
C ASN A 86 2.82 20.79 -11.90
N GLY A 87 2.69 22.11 -12.02
CA GLY A 87 1.86 22.76 -13.01
C GLY A 87 0.39 22.83 -12.60
N PHE A 88 -0.29 23.90 -13.01
CA PHE A 88 -1.63 24.21 -12.51
C PHE A 88 -2.73 23.26 -13.01
N TYR A 89 -2.50 22.55 -14.12
CA TYR A 89 -3.37 21.45 -14.54
C TYR A 89 -3.35 20.26 -13.55
N ASN A 90 -2.26 20.11 -12.79
CA ASN A 90 -2.08 19.07 -11.77
C ASN A 90 -2.32 19.58 -10.34
N TYR A 91 -3.08 20.68 -10.21
CA TYR A 91 -3.51 21.24 -8.92
C TYR A 91 -3.93 20.17 -7.90
N ARG A 92 -4.77 19.23 -8.36
CA ARG A 92 -5.37 18.14 -7.59
C ARG A 92 -4.39 17.34 -6.74
N HIS A 93 -3.21 16.98 -7.25
CA HIS A 93 -2.28 16.12 -6.52
C HIS A 93 -1.65 16.83 -5.31
N GLN A 94 -1.32 18.12 -5.44
CA GLN A 94 -0.83 18.91 -4.31
C GLN A 94 -1.98 19.25 -3.34
N ALA A 95 -3.20 19.43 -3.83
CA ALA A 95 -4.39 19.62 -2.99
C ALA A 95 -4.70 18.37 -2.15
N ASP A 96 -4.60 17.18 -2.75
CA ASP A 96 -4.75 15.90 -2.09
C ASP A 96 -3.72 15.70 -0.97
N VAL A 97 -2.44 15.99 -1.26
CA VAL A 97 -1.36 15.92 -0.25
C VAL A 97 -1.57 16.93 0.87
N CYS A 98 -1.93 18.16 0.54
CA CYS A 98 -2.29 19.19 1.52
C CYS A 98 -3.46 18.73 2.42
N HIS A 99 -4.50 18.13 1.84
CA HIS A 99 -5.64 17.61 2.61
C HIS A 99 -5.22 16.42 3.49
N SER A 100 -4.41 15.49 2.98
CA SER A 100 -3.91 14.34 3.74
C SER A 100 -3.12 14.77 4.98
N TYR A 101 -2.31 15.84 4.88
CA TYR A 101 -1.63 16.44 6.02
C TYR A 101 -2.62 16.86 7.10
N HIS A 102 -3.71 17.55 6.72
CA HIS A 102 -4.71 17.99 7.67
C HIS A 102 -5.49 16.83 8.30
N VAL A 103 -5.80 15.76 7.57
CA VAL A 103 -6.38 14.54 8.14
C VAL A 103 -5.48 14.01 9.28
N LEU A 104 -4.18 13.84 9.01
CA LEU A 104 -3.22 13.34 10.00
C LEU A 104 -3.09 14.28 11.22
N ARG A 105 -3.00 15.59 10.99
CA ARG A 105 -2.88 16.59 12.07
C ARG A 105 -4.14 16.65 12.92
N ASN A 106 -5.32 16.59 12.31
CA ASN A 106 -6.61 16.59 13.00
C ASN A 106 -6.76 15.38 13.93
N HIS A 107 -6.18 14.24 13.53
CA HIS A 107 -6.12 13.01 14.33
C HIS A 107 -4.85 12.86 15.18
N GLY A 108 -4.07 13.95 15.32
CA GLY A 108 -3.05 14.09 16.34
C GLY A 108 -1.68 13.53 16.00
N VAL A 109 -1.40 13.19 14.73
CA VAL A 109 -0.05 12.84 14.28
C VAL A 109 0.83 14.10 14.37
N PRO A 110 1.92 14.12 15.16
CA PRO A 110 2.76 15.31 15.33
C PRO A 110 3.37 15.79 14.00
N GLU A 111 3.50 17.11 13.81
CA GLU A 111 4.05 17.69 12.57
C GLU A 111 5.51 17.25 12.34
N GLU A 112 6.29 17.12 13.41
CA GLU A 112 7.67 16.64 13.35
C GLU A 112 7.80 15.21 12.81
N ASN A 113 6.71 14.44 12.84
CA ASN A 113 6.65 13.08 12.31
C ASN A 113 6.06 13.00 10.89
N ILE A 114 5.66 14.13 10.30
CA ILE A 114 5.10 14.19 8.94
C ILE A 114 6.12 14.86 8.02
N ILE A 115 6.48 14.17 6.95
CA ILE A 115 7.32 14.67 5.87
C ILE A 115 6.44 14.95 4.68
N VAL A 116 6.50 16.17 4.14
CA VAL A 116 5.75 16.57 2.94
C VAL A 116 6.71 16.87 1.80
N MET A 117 6.48 16.20 0.67
CA MET A 117 7.14 16.43 -0.60
C MET A 117 6.12 16.90 -1.62
N MET A 118 6.18 18.15 -2.05
CA MET A 118 5.30 18.68 -3.09
C MET A 118 5.98 19.85 -3.80
N TYR A 119 5.75 20.02 -5.09
CA TYR A 119 6.52 21.00 -5.86
C TYR A 119 6.31 22.45 -5.39
N ASP A 120 5.16 22.74 -4.78
CA ASP A 120 4.79 24.01 -4.12
C ASP A 120 4.57 25.20 -5.07
N ASP A 121 4.16 24.92 -6.31
CA ASP A 121 3.90 25.92 -7.35
C ASP A 121 2.42 26.30 -7.51
N ILE A 122 1.51 25.72 -6.73
CA ILE A 122 0.06 25.91 -6.90
C ILE A 122 -0.50 27.14 -6.16
N ALA A 123 -0.18 27.30 -4.88
CA ALA A 123 -0.84 28.31 -4.03
C ALA A 123 -0.58 29.74 -4.49
N TYR A 124 0.58 30.00 -5.07
CA TYR A 124 0.97 31.33 -5.56
C TYR A 124 1.12 31.40 -7.09
N SER A 125 0.77 30.34 -7.83
CA SER A 125 0.72 30.32 -9.31
C SER A 125 -0.01 31.54 -9.84
N ASP A 126 0.47 32.15 -10.93
CA ASP A 126 -0.23 33.23 -11.64
C ASP A 126 -1.59 32.83 -12.19
N GLU A 127 -1.83 31.53 -12.37
CA GLU A 127 -3.14 30.99 -12.72
C GLU A 127 -4.09 30.85 -11.53
N ASN A 128 -3.60 30.97 -10.28
CA ASN A 128 -4.44 30.88 -9.09
C ASN A 128 -5.02 32.26 -8.72
N PRO A 129 -6.34 32.49 -8.92
CA PRO A 129 -6.98 33.75 -8.51
C PRO A 129 -7.05 33.92 -6.99
N LEU A 130 -6.90 32.83 -6.22
CA LEU A 130 -6.92 32.80 -4.76
C LEU A 130 -5.50 32.57 -4.22
N LYS A 131 -4.65 33.59 -4.26
CA LYS A 131 -3.24 33.47 -3.81
C LYS A 131 -3.14 33.01 -2.35
N GLY A 132 -2.26 32.04 -2.10
CA GLY A 132 -2.06 31.41 -0.78
C GLY A 132 -3.16 30.42 -0.40
N PHE A 133 -4.03 30.04 -1.33
CA PHE A 133 -5.18 29.19 -1.08
C PHE A 133 -5.17 27.95 -1.98
N ILE A 134 -5.36 26.78 -1.37
CA ILE A 134 -5.63 25.52 -2.06
C ILE A 134 -6.86 24.86 -1.42
N ARG A 135 -7.83 24.37 -2.20
CA ARG A 135 -8.98 23.58 -1.73
C ARG A 135 -9.01 22.24 -2.44
N ASN A 136 -9.42 21.18 -1.74
CA ASN A 136 -9.47 19.82 -2.30
C ASN A 136 -10.90 19.32 -2.56
N ARG A 137 -11.91 20.19 -2.41
CA ARG A 137 -13.31 19.91 -2.76
C ARG A 137 -14.08 21.20 -3.02
N PRO A 138 -15.21 21.16 -3.74
CA PRO A 138 -16.01 22.34 -4.04
C PRO A 138 -16.46 23.04 -2.75
N GLY A 139 -16.21 24.36 -2.66
CA GLY A 139 -16.49 25.15 -1.47
C GLY A 139 -15.75 24.71 -0.20
N GLY A 140 -14.71 23.88 -0.33
CA GLY A 140 -13.90 23.38 0.78
C GLY A 140 -13.01 24.44 1.43
N PRO A 141 -12.46 24.16 2.63
CA PRO A 141 -11.55 25.07 3.31
C PRO A 141 -10.19 25.15 2.59
N ASN A 142 -9.36 26.12 3.00
CA ASN A 142 -7.96 26.16 2.60
C ASN A 142 -7.19 25.00 3.25
N VAL A 143 -6.70 24.06 2.46
CA VAL A 143 -5.86 22.94 2.89
C VAL A 143 -4.36 23.24 2.77
N TYR A 144 -3.96 24.40 2.24
CA TYR A 144 -2.55 24.77 2.08
C TYR A 144 -1.88 25.26 3.38
N ALA A 145 -2.67 25.91 4.23
CA ALA A 145 -2.16 26.67 5.36
C ALA A 145 -1.53 25.76 6.43
N GLY A 146 -0.24 25.97 6.71
CA GLY A 146 0.49 25.23 7.73
C GLY A 146 1.01 23.86 7.28
N VAL A 147 0.89 23.53 5.98
CA VAL A 147 1.52 22.33 5.40
C VAL A 147 3.04 22.55 5.32
N PRO A 148 3.86 21.64 5.90
CA PRO A 148 5.32 21.71 5.83
C PRO A 148 5.86 21.71 4.39
N LYS A 149 7.03 22.32 4.22
CA LYS A 149 7.76 22.41 2.93
C LYS A 149 9.09 21.67 3.04
N ASP A 150 9.04 20.37 3.39
CA ASP A 150 10.28 19.62 3.70
C ASP A 150 11.13 19.39 2.43
N TYR A 151 10.46 19.08 1.32
CA TYR A 151 11.04 18.97 -0.01
C TYR A 151 10.11 19.63 -1.02
N THR A 152 10.61 20.62 -1.74
CA THR A 152 9.85 21.41 -2.71
C THR A 152 10.61 21.61 -4.01
N SER A 153 9.91 21.98 -5.07
CA SER A 153 10.49 22.20 -6.39
C SER A 153 11.36 21.00 -6.83
N GLU A 154 12.59 21.25 -7.28
CA GLU A 154 13.56 20.23 -7.74
C GLU A 154 13.99 19.21 -6.67
N GLU A 155 13.64 19.41 -5.39
CA GLU A 155 13.95 18.43 -4.34
C GLU A 155 12.92 17.29 -4.27
N VAL A 156 11.81 17.41 -4.99
CA VAL A 156 10.80 16.36 -5.10
C VAL A 156 11.29 15.33 -6.11
N THR A 157 12.15 14.40 -5.67
CA THR A 157 12.73 13.36 -6.53
C THR A 157 12.55 11.96 -5.94
N PRO A 158 12.59 10.89 -6.76
CA PRO A 158 12.60 9.51 -6.29
C PRO A 158 13.69 9.24 -5.25
N GLU A 159 14.90 9.76 -5.46
CA GLU A 159 16.05 9.55 -4.56
C GLU A 159 15.79 10.16 -3.20
N ASN A 160 15.32 11.41 -3.15
CA ASN A 160 14.99 12.08 -1.90
C ASN A 160 13.81 11.41 -1.21
N PHE A 161 12.80 10.95 -1.95
CA PHE A 161 11.68 10.21 -1.38
C PHE A 161 12.14 8.91 -0.72
N LEU A 162 12.88 8.06 -1.44
CA LEU A 162 13.38 6.80 -0.90
C LEU A 162 14.35 7.04 0.28
N ALA A 163 15.20 8.06 0.20
CA ALA A 163 16.13 8.41 1.27
C ALA A 163 15.42 8.98 2.51
N ALA A 164 14.40 9.83 2.33
CA ALA A 164 13.59 10.35 3.42
C ALA A 164 12.78 9.23 4.09
N LEU A 165 12.12 8.38 3.31
CA LEU A 165 11.37 7.21 3.80
C LEU A 165 12.29 6.24 4.57
N SER A 166 13.50 6.01 4.06
CA SER A 166 14.49 5.13 4.68
C SER A 166 15.42 5.82 5.68
N GLY A 167 15.08 7.03 6.14
CA GLY A 167 15.79 7.72 7.23
C GLY A 167 17.29 7.92 6.97
N ASP A 168 17.64 8.37 5.78
CA ASP A 168 19.03 8.54 5.35
C ASP A 168 19.80 9.56 6.21
N ASN A 169 20.98 9.13 6.68
CA ASN A 169 21.82 9.94 7.56
C ASN A 169 22.47 11.12 6.83
N ALA A 170 22.71 11.04 5.52
CA ALA A 170 23.32 12.12 4.76
C ALA A 170 22.34 13.27 4.52
N LEU A 171 21.06 12.98 4.22
CA LEU A 171 19.99 13.97 4.19
C LEU A 171 19.79 14.60 5.58
N LYS A 172 19.75 13.79 6.64
CA LYS A 172 19.65 14.30 8.01
C LYS A 172 20.81 15.23 8.38
N ALA A 173 22.05 14.87 8.01
CA ALA A 173 23.22 15.72 8.23
C ALA A 173 23.15 17.06 7.47
N LYS A 174 22.40 17.13 6.37
CA LYS A 174 22.09 18.36 5.63
C LYS A 174 20.91 19.14 6.22
N GLY A 175 20.36 18.70 7.36
CA GLY A 175 19.22 19.34 8.02
C GLY A 175 17.86 19.02 7.37
N LYS A 176 17.80 18.03 6.48
CA LYS A 176 16.54 17.58 5.88
C LYS A 176 15.79 16.65 6.83
N LYS A 177 14.46 16.80 6.85
CA LYS A 177 13.58 15.92 7.63
C LYS A 177 13.52 14.54 6.96
N VAL A 178 13.76 13.50 7.74
CA VAL A 178 13.71 12.10 7.29
C VAL A 178 12.96 11.27 8.33
N VAL A 179 12.47 10.09 7.96
CA VAL A 179 11.77 9.20 8.88
C VAL A 179 12.77 8.64 9.90
N GLU A 180 12.56 8.95 11.18
CA GLU A 180 13.36 8.43 12.30
C GLU A 180 12.57 7.37 13.09
N SER A 181 12.08 6.37 12.36
CA SER A 181 11.32 5.24 12.91
C SER A 181 12.22 4.09 13.37
N SER A 182 11.66 3.26 14.24
CA SER A 182 12.24 2.03 14.77
C SER A 182 11.31 0.84 14.54
N LYS A 183 11.76 -0.36 14.91
CA LYS A 183 10.97 -1.60 14.85
C LYS A 183 9.65 -1.58 15.62
N ASP A 184 9.43 -0.56 16.47
CA ASP A 184 8.24 -0.41 17.31
C ASP A 184 7.25 0.64 16.75
N ASP A 185 7.67 1.38 15.70
CA ASP A 185 6.94 2.52 15.12
C ASP A 185 6.15 2.13 13.86
N HIS A 186 5.12 2.90 13.52
CA HIS A 186 4.36 2.73 12.28
C HIS A 186 4.74 3.80 11.27
N ILE A 187 4.64 3.46 9.98
CA ILE A 187 4.82 4.39 8.87
C ILE A 187 3.56 4.40 8.00
N PHE A 188 3.05 5.58 7.67
CA PHE A 188 2.04 5.79 6.65
C PHE A 188 2.66 6.52 5.46
N VAL A 189 2.48 5.99 4.26
CA VAL A 189 2.94 6.63 3.03
C VAL A 189 1.72 6.92 2.18
N TYR A 190 1.63 8.15 1.68
CA TYR A 190 0.63 8.53 0.69
C TYR A 190 1.32 9.22 -0.48
N PHE A 191 1.03 8.74 -1.68
CA PHE A 191 1.54 9.28 -2.93
C PHE A 191 0.35 9.61 -3.83
N ALA A 192 0.36 10.81 -4.43
CA ALA A 192 -0.62 11.23 -5.43
C ALA A 192 0.07 11.85 -6.64
N ASP A 193 -0.10 11.24 -7.82
CA ASP A 193 0.31 11.79 -9.10
C ASP A 193 -0.22 10.97 -10.31
N HIS A 194 0.39 11.19 -11.48
CA HIS A 194 0.43 10.30 -12.62
C HIS A 194 1.23 9.00 -12.35
N GLY A 195 0.90 7.99 -13.15
CA GLY A 195 1.62 6.73 -13.19
C GLY A 195 1.53 6.09 -14.57
N ALA A 196 2.28 5.02 -14.73
CA ALA A 196 2.21 4.11 -15.86
C ALA A 196 2.51 2.69 -15.39
N THR A 197 2.50 1.72 -16.30
CA THR A 197 2.85 0.34 -15.96
C THR A 197 4.23 0.27 -15.31
N GLY A 198 4.30 -0.12 -14.05
CA GLY A 198 5.54 -0.35 -13.32
C GLY A 198 6.30 0.90 -12.91
N LEU A 199 5.67 2.09 -12.90
CA LEU A 199 6.29 3.32 -12.40
C LEU A 199 5.26 4.33 -11.88
N ILE A 200 5.70 5.21 -10.98
CA ILE A 200 5.00 6.44 -10.59
C ILE A 200 5.88 7.64 -10.96
N ALA A 201 5.25 8.73 -11.40
CA ALA A 201 5.95 9.91 -11.86
C ALA A 201 6.44 10.80 -10.70
N PHE A 202 7.51 11.53 -10.94
CA PHE A 202 7.98 12.66 -10.15
C PHE A 202 8.11 13.85 -11.11
N PRO A 203 8.24 15.11 -10.63
CA PRO A 203 8.10 16.29 -11.49
C PRO A 203 9.08 16.34 -12.67
N THR A 204 10.23 15.67 -12.54
CA THR A 204 11.29 15.65 -13.55
C THR A 204 11.93 14.27 -13.73
N SER A 205 11.30 13.20 -13.23
CA SER A 205 11.84 11.82 -13.26
C SER A 205 10.76 10.81 -12.86
N GLU A 206 11.12 9.54 -12.71
CA GLU A 206 10.18 8.46 -12.41
C GLU A 206 10.76 7.48 -11.38
N LEU A 207 9.90 6.98 -10.50
CA LEU A 207 10.22 5.89 -9.59
C LEU A 207 9.64 4.58 -10.13
N HIS A 208 10.50 3.70 -10.59
CA HIS A 208 10.11 2.37 -11.03
C HIS A 208 9.71 1.46 -9.85
N SER A 209 8.80 0.53 -10.13
CA SER A 209 8.21 -0.37 -9.14
C SER A 209 9.23 -1.27 -8.46
N LYS A 210 10.23 -1.77 -9.19
CA LYS A 210 11.26 -2.64 -8.63
C LYS A 210 12.17 -1.91 -7.61
N PRO A 211 12.83 -0.79 -7.94
CA PRO A 211 13.59 -0.01 -6.95
C PRO A 211 12.78 0.35 -5.70
N PHE A 212 11.50 0.69 -5.86
CA PHE A 212 10.62 0.97 -4.72
C PHE A 212 10.43 -0.26 -3.82
N ASN A 213 10.05 -1.41 -4.39
CA ASN A 213 9.84 -2.64 -3.62
C ASN A 213 11.14 -3.18 -3.00
N ASP A 214 12.27 -3.05 -3.69
CA ASP A 214 13.58 -3.42 -3.15
C ASP A 214 13.89 -2.60 -1.89
N LYS A 215 13.61 -1.28 -1.91
CA LYS A 215 13.79 -0.42 -0.74
C LYS A 215 12.82 -0.77 0.39
N LEU A 216 11.55 -1.08 0.09
CA LEU A 216 10.58 -1.54 1.09
C LEU A 216 11.04 -2.84 1.77
N LEU A 217 11.57 -3.78 0.99
CA LEU A 217 12.11 -5.05 1.49
C LEU A 217 13.37 -4.85 2.34
N GLU A 218 14.27 -3.94 1.93
CA GLU A 218 15.44 -3.52 2.71
C GLU A 218 15.00 -2.99 4.09
N MET A 219 14.08 -2.02 4.12
CA MET A 219 13.57 -1.43 5.36
C MET A 219 12.92 -2.47 6.29
N SER A 220 12.19 -3.43 5.72
CA SER A 220 11.57 -4.52 6.49
C SER A 220 12.64 -5.45 7.11
N LYS A 221 13.65 -5.85 6.33
CA LYS A 221 14.78 -6.68 6.81
C LYS A 221 15.56 -6.00 7.94
N GLU A 222 15.75 -4.70 7.82
CA GLU A 222 16.44 -3.87 8.81
C GLU A 222 15.56 -3.50 10.02
N LYS A 223 14.28 -3.91 10.01
CA LYS A 223 13.30 -3.62 11.07
C LYS A 223 13.18 -2.12 11.34
N ARG A 224 13.13 -1.32 10.27
CA ARG A 224 12.97 0.15 10.38
C ARG A 224 11.55 0.58 10.75
N PHE A 225 10.60 -0.34 10.76
CA PHE A 225 9.22 -0.13 11.18
C PHE A 225 8.65 -1.42 11.78
N ARG A 226 7.59 -1.28 12.59
CA ARG A 226 6.73 -2.38 13.02
C ARG A 226 5.74 -2.75 11.92
N LYS A 227 5.04 -1.76 11.38
CA LYS A 227 4.04 -1.89 10.30
C LYS A 227 4.06 -0.66 9.39
N MET A 228 3.83 -0.86 8.10
CA MET A 228 3.73 0.22 7.10
C MET A 228 2.44 0.11 6.30
N VAL A 229 1.77 1.23 6.06
CA VAL A 229 0.63 1.35 5.14
C VAL A 229 0.99 2.30 4.01
N ILE A 230 0.69 1.93 2.76
CA ILE A 230 1.01 2.72 1.57
C ILE A 230 -0.25 2.91 0.72
N TYR A 231 -0.66 4.16 0.51
CA TYR A 231 -1.76 4.53 -0.40
C TYR A 231 -1.16 5.20 -1.63
N ILE A 232 -1.54 4.72 -2.84
CA ILE A 232 -1.08 5.28 -4.11
C ILE A 232 -2.28 5.70 -4.96
N GLU A 233 -2.41 7.01 -5.17
CA GLU A 233 -3.19 7.62 -6.22
C GLU A 233 -2.31 7.80 -7.47
N ALA A 234 -2.54 6.95 -8.47
CA ALA A 234 -1.93 7.06 -9.79
C ALA A 234 -2.60 6.12 -10.80
N CYS A 235 -2.47 6.47 -12.09
CA CYS A 235 -2.75 5.58 -13.20
C CYS A 235 -1.90 4.30 -13.09
N GLU A 236 -2.51 3.16 -13.38
CA GLU A 236 -1.89 1.84 -13.33
C GLU A 236 -1.20 1.50 -11.99
N SER A 237 -1.57 2.19 -10.90
CA SER A 237 -0.91 2.10 -9.59
C SER A 237 -0.83 0.68 -9.02
N GLY A 238 -1.76 -0.21 -9.36
CA GLY A 238 -1.66 -1.63 -8.99
C GLY A 238 -0.38 -2.33 -9.50
N SER A 239 0.18 -1.86 -10.62
CA SER A 239 1.43 -2.38 -11.20
C SER A 239 2.68 -2.04 -10.36
N MET A 240 2.55 -1.15 -9.38
CA MET A 240 3.62 -0.86 -8.42
C MET A 240 3.86 -2.00 -7.45
N PHE A 241 2.88 -2.89 -7.25
CA PHE A 241 2.97 -3.96 -6.25
C PHE A 241 2.64 -5.35 -6.79
N ASP A 242 1.93 -5.46 -7.92
CA ASP A 242 1.55 -6.75 -8.50
C ASP A 242 2.78 -7.61 -8.82
N GLY A 243 2.84 -8.80 -8.22
CA GLY A 243 3.98 -9.72 -8.33
C GLY A 243 5.27 -9.28 -7.63
N LEU A 244 5.28 -8.12 -6.95
CA LEU A 244 6.47 -7.55 -6.30
C LEU A 244 6.37 -7.51 -4.78
N LEU A 245 5.26 -7.03 -4.21
CA LEU A 245 5.13 -6.80 -2.78
C LEU A 245 4.79 -8.10 -2.02
N PRO A 246 5.70 -8.64 -1.18
CA PRO A 246 5.46 -9.90 -0.50
C PRO A 246 4.38 -9.77 0.61
N PRO A 247 3.61 -10.84 0.88
CA PRO A 247 2.51 -10.79 1.86
C PRO A 247 2.94 -10.87 3.33
N ASN A 248 4.24 -10.99 3.63
CA ASN A 248 4.75 -11.33 4.96
C ASN A 248 5.90 -10.42 5.44
N ILE A 249 5.82 -9.14 5.09
CA ILE A 249 6.83 -8.12 5.44
C ILE A 249 6.28 -6.94 6.25
N ASN A 250 5.07 -7.07 6.80
CA ASN A 250 4.35 -6.03 7.57
C ASN A 250 4.11 -4.73 6.78
N ILE A 251 3.83 -4.85 5.48
CA ILE A 251 3.44 -3.74 4.62
C ILE A 251 2.07 -4.06 4.00
N TYR A 252 1.12 -3.15 4.12
CA TYR A 252 -0.17 -3.18 3.45
C TYR A 252 -0.26 -2.01 2.48
N ALA A 253 -0.72 -2.26 1.26
CA ALA A 253 -0.88 -1.19 0.27
C ALA A 253 -2.28 -1.20 -0.33
N THR A 254 -2.79 -0.01 -0.65
CA THR A 254 -3.97 0.16 -1.51
C THR A 254 -3.65 1.09 -2.67
N THR A 255 -4.29 0.87 -3.82
CA THR A 255 -4.03 1.62 -5.05
C THR A 255 -5.33 2.09 -5.67
N ALA A 256 -5.33 3.29 -6.26
CA ALA A 256 -6.48 3.89 -6.92
C ALA A 256 -6.98 3.07 -8.11
N ALA A 257 -6.07 2.41 -8.83
CA ALA A 257 -6.36 1.67 -10.04
C ALA A 257 -5.71 0.28 -10.03
N ASN A 258 -6.25 -0.62 -10.84
CA ASN A 258 -5.57 -1.88 -11.18
C ASN A 258 -4.36 -1.62 -12.10
N PRO A 259 -3.54 -2.64 -12.43
CA PRO A 259 -2.34 -2.46 -13.26
C PRO A 259 -2.55 -1.97 -14.71
N TYR A 260 -3.79 -1.83 -15.19
CA TYR A 260 -4.11 -1.72 -16.61
C TYR A 260 -5.06 -0.55 -16.96
N GLU A 261 -5.37 0.31 -16.00
CA GLU A 261 -6.30 1.42 -16.19
C GLU A 261 -5.80 2.71 -15.54
N SER A 262 -6.34 3.84 -15.97
CA SER A 262 -6.04 5.14 -15.36
C SER A 262 -6.75 5.33 -14.03
N SER A 263 -6.24 6.24 -13.20
CA SER A 263 -7.03 6.89 -12.16
C SER A 263 -7.69 8.16 -12.70
N TYR A 264 -8.59 8.76 -11.91
CA TYR A 264 -9.49 9.80 -12.36
C TYR A 264 -9.41 11.02 -11.47
N ALA A 265 -9.33 12.20 -12.09
CA ALA A 265 -9.50 13.48 -11.42
C ALA A 265 -10.99 13.71 -11.11
N CYS A 266 -11.27 14.57 -10.15
CA CYS A 266 -12.61 14.94 -9.73
C CYS A 266 -12.70 16.41 -9.30
N TYR A 267 -13.93 16.91 -9.18
CA TYR A 267 -14.22 18.28 -8.74
C TYR A 267 -13.64 19.32 -9.68
N ASP A 268 -14.18 19.36 -10.89
CA ASP A 268 -14.01 20.45 -11.83
C ASP A 268 -14.48 21.77 -11.19
N ASP A 269 -13.60 22.76 -11.19
CA ASP A 269 -13.81 24.02 -10.49
C ASP A 269 -13.72 25.19 -11.45
N ASP A 270 -14.84 25.88 -11.64
CA ASP A 270 -14.95 27.00 -12.58
C ASP A 270 -14.27 28.29 -12.08
N GLU A 271 -14.02 28.44 -10.78
CA GLU A 271 -13.32 29.61 -10.25
C GLU A 271 -11.80 29.45 -10.42
N LEU A 272 -11.29 28.24 -10.22
CA LEU A 272 -9.87 27.91 -10.34
C LEU A 272 -9.50 27.37 -11.74
N ASP A 273 -10.46 27.13 -12.63
CA ASP A 273 -10.24 26.53 -13.96
C ASP A 273 -9.34 25.28 -13.94
N THR A 274 -9.56 24.38 -12.97
CA THR A 274 -8.82 23.13 -12.79
C THR A 274 -9.64 22.12 -11.98
N TYR A 275 -9.12 20.90 -11.82
CA TYR A 275 -9.71 19.87 -10.95
C TYR A 275 -9.09 19.93 -9.55
N LEU A 276 -9.91 19.79 -8.50
CA LEU A 276 -9.48 20.02 -7.11
C LEU A 276 -8.90 18.79 -6.40
N GLY A 277 -9.18 17.58 -6.88
CA GLY A 277 -8.70 16.35 -6.26
C GLY A 277 -8.82 15.15 -7.20
N ASP A 278 -8.44 13.97 -6.74
CA ASP A 278 -8.55 12.71 -7.48
C ASP A 278 -9.55 11.75 -6.81
N ASP A 279 -10.34 11.00 -7.59
CA ASP A 279 -11.53 10.28 -7.12
C ASP A 279 -11.21 9.32 -5.96
N TYR A 280 -10.20 8.47 -6.09
CA TYR A 280 -9.76 7.59 -5.00
C TYR A 280 -9.30 8.40 -3.78
N SER A 281 -8.51 9.44 -4.02
CA SER A 281 -7.95 10.29 -2.98
C SER A 281 -9.01 10.98 -2.15
N VAL A 282 -9.92 11.72 -2.79
CA VAL A 282 -10.98 12.45 -2.09
C VAL A 282 -11.93 11.50 -1.37
N ASN A 283 -12.11 10.27 -1.86
CA ASN A 283 -12.95 9.27 -1.20
C ASN A 283 -12.34 8.80 0.13
N TRP A 284 -11.04 8.45 0.19
CA TRP A 284 -10.43 8.03 1.46
C TRP A 284 -10.21 9.21 2.42
N LEU A 285 -9.85 10.38 1.88
CA LEU A 285 -9.67 11.60 2.65
C LEU A 285 -10.96 11.99 3.34
N GLN A 286 -12.04 12.20 2.58
CA GLN A 286 -13.33 12.60 3.14
C GLN A 286 -13.95 11.53 4.01
N HIS A 287 -13.73 10.25 3.72
CA HIS A 287 -14.17 9.19 4.63
C HIS A 287 -13.51 9.34 6.01
N SER A 288 -12.19 9.54 6.07
CA SER A 288 -11.47 9.78 7.32
C SER A 288 -11.99 11.04 8.04
N ASP A 289 -12.19 12.11 7.27
CA ASP A 289 -12.69 13.41 7.73
C ASP A 289 -14.14 13.36 8.25
N SER A 290 -14.93 12.40 7.80
CA SER A 290 -16.31 12.16 8.26
C SER A 290 -16.39 11.47 9.63
N LEU A 291 -15.28 10.93 10.11
CA LEU A 291 -15.20 10.21 11.37
C LEU A 291 -14.58 11.09 12.46
N LEU A 292 -15.27 11.23 13.59
CA LEU A 292 -14.67 11.88 14.77
C LEU A 292 -13.51 11.08 15.34
N SER A 293 -13.54 9.75 15.24
CA SER A 293 -12.48 8.87 15.74
C SER A 293 -12.17 7.77 14.74
N LEU A 294 -10.88 7.53 14.53
CA LEU A 294 -10.35 6.48 13.65
C LEU A 294 -10.04 5.18 14.41
N THR A 295 -10.44 5.08 15.68
CA THR A 295 -10.06 3.97 16.57
C THR A 295 -10.85 2.68 16.34
N THR A 296 -12.03 2.77 15.71
CA THR A 296 -12.92 1.62 15.50
C THR A 296 -12.94 1.15 14.06
N GLU A 297 -12.79 2.07 13.11
CA GLU A 297 -12.79 1.76 11.68
C GLU A 297 -11.47 1.10 11.30
N THR A 298 -11.52 -0.02 10.60
CA THR A 298 -10.32 -0.71 10.11
C THR A 298 -9.92 -0.25 8.72
N LEU A 299 -8.67 -0.52 8.35
CA LEU A 299 -8.16 -0.33 6.99
C LEU A 299 -9.04 -1.06 5.95
N GLU A 300 -9.49 -2.28 6.25
CA GLU A 300 -10.40 -3.06 5.39
C GLU A 300 -11.73 -2.33 5.17
N GLN A 301 -12.32 -1.77 6.22
CA GLN A 301 -13.60 -1.09 6.07
C GLN A 301 -13.45 0.19 5.24
N GLN A 302 -12.40 0.99 5.48
CA GLN A 302 -12.07 2.13 4.62
C GLN A 302 -11.82 1.67 3.18
N TYR A 303 -11.04 0.62 2.95
CA TYR A 303 -10.81 0.07 1.61
C TYR A 303 -12.12 -0.32 0.90
N GLN A 304 -13.04 -1.01 1.57
CA GLN A 304 -14.33 -1.38 0.98
C GLN A 304 -15.19 -0.16 0.65
N ILE A 305 -15.17 0.87 1.50
CA ILE A 305 -15.88 2.12 1.25
C ILE A 305 -15.25 2.83 0.05
N VAL A 306 -13.95 3.05 0.06
CA VAL A 306 -13.23 3.73 -1.03
C VAL A 306 -13.39 2.99 -2.35
N LYS A 307 -13.31 1.66 -2.34
CA LYS A 307 -13.56 0.82 -3.52
C LYS A 307 -15.00 0.94 -4.05
N LYS A 308 -15.98 1.11 -3.17
CA LYS A 308 -17.38 1.27 -3.56
C LYS A 308 -17.68 2.67 -4.11
N GLU A 309 -17.07 3.69 -3.53
CA GLU A 309 -17.30 5.09 -3.91
C GLU A 309 -16.46 5.49 -5.14
N THR A 310 -15.27 4.91 -5.33
CA THR A 310 -14.44 5.09 -6.53
C THR A 310 -14.98 4.22 -7.66
N GLN A 311 -15.98 4.73 -8.40
CA GLN A 311 -16.67 3.98 -9.45
C GLN A 311 -15.96 4.04 -10.82
N THR A 312 -14.91 4.86 -10.91
CA THR A 312 -14.19 5.15 -12.16
C THR A 312 -13.05 4.19 -12.45
N SER A 313 -12.51 3.54 -11.42
CA SER A 313 -11.42 2.57 -11.48
C SER A 313 -11.62 1.43 -10.47
N HIS A 314 -10.77 0.42 -10.53
CA HIS A 314 -10.76 -0.70 -9.59
C HIS A 314 -9.71 -0.47 -8.51
N VAL A 315 -10.17 -0.06 -7.34
CA VAL A 315 -9.30 0.04 -6.15
C VAL A 315 -8.80 -1.36 -5.74
N MET A 316 -7.49 -1.49 -5.59
CA MET A 316 -6.81 -2.76 -5.28
C MET A 316 -6.12 -2.72 -3.92
N GLN A 317 -5.76 -3.90 -3.40
CA GLN A 317 -4.96 -4.06 -2.18
C GLN A 317 -3.87 -5.12 -2.34
N TYR A 318 -2.72 -4.90 -1.72
CA TYR A 318 -1.50 -5.72 -1.84
C TYR A 318 -0.77 -5.87 -0.51
N GLY A 319 0.20 -6.79 -0.47
CA GLY A 319 1.05 -7.02 0.70
C GLY A 319 0.38 -7.89 1.77
N ASP A 320 0.65 -7.60 3.04
CA ASP A 320 0.11 -8.33 4.19
C ASP A 320 -1.34 -7.94 4.47
N LEU A 321 -2.27 -8.64 3.83
CA LEU A 321 -3.71 -8.40 3.98
C LEU A 321 -4.22 -8.65 5.41
N ASN A 322 -3.47 -9.31 6.31
CA ASN A 322 -3.93 -9.39 7.70
C ASN A 322 -3.89 -8.04 8.39
N MET A 323 -3.04 -7.13 7.92
CA MET A 323 -2.99 -5.76 8.43
C MET A 323 -4.27 -4.98 8.15
N SER A 324 -5.09 -5.36 7.15
CA SER A 324 -6.34 -4.64 6.85
C SER A 324 -7.34 -4.68 8.02
N LYS A 325 -7.16 -5.60 8.97
CA LYS A 325 -7.96 -5.70 10.20
C LYS A 325 -7.60 -4.67 11.27
N LEU A 326 -6.50 -3.93 11.10
CA LEU A 326 -6.03 -2.96 12.07
C LEU A 326 -6.82 -1.64 11.93
N PRO A 327 -7.05 -0.93 13.05
CA PRO A 327 -7.78 0.32 13.03
C PRO A 327 -6.99 1.42 12.32
N LEU A 328 -7.69 2.29 11.59
CA LEU A 328 -7.13 3.45 10.87
C LEU A 328 -6.26 4.32 11.80
N SER A 329 -6.66 4.46 13.06
CA SER A 329 -5.92 5.25 14.05
C SER A 329 -4.45 4.88 14.23
N GLN A 330 -4.06 3.65 13.90
CA GLN A 330 -2.67 3.21 13.96
C GLN A 330 -1.80 3.76 12.83
N PHE A 331 -2.42 4.33 11.78
CA PHE A 331 -1.74 4.83 10.58
C PHE A 331 -2.17 6.26 10.22
N GLN A 332 -3.28 6.75 10.76
CA GLN A 332 -3.81 8.10 10.50
C GLN A 332 -3.94 8.96 11.77
N GLY A 333 -3.68 8.39 12.97
CA GLY A 333 -3.73 9.07 14.25
C GLY A 333 -4.94 8.69 15.12
N SER A 334 -4.76 8.73 16.44
CA SER A 334 -5.75 8.24 17.41
C SER A 334 -6.53 9.32 18.15
N LYS A 335 -6.21 10.59 17.93
CA LYS A 335 -6.92 11.70 18.56
C LYS A 335 -8.30 11.85 17.94
N THR A 336 -9.29 12.10 18.78
CA THR A 336 -10.63 12.50 18.32
C THR A 336 -10.55 13.86 17.65
N ALA A 337 -10.98 13.95 16.39
CA ALA A 337 -11.08 15.19 15.66
C ALA A 337 -12.16 16.10 16.29
N LEU A 338 -12.00 17.42 16.13
CA LEU A 338 -12.92 18.39 16.71
C LEU A 338 -14.28 18.41 15.99
N ASN A 339 -14.25 18.24 14.67
CA ASN A 339 -15.43 18.27 13.82
C ASN A 339 -15.32 17.18 12.77
N ALA A 340 -16.45 16.54 12.45
CA ALA A 340 -16.58 15.70 11.27
C ALA A 340 -17.05 16.55 10.10
N THR A 341 -16.53 16.31 8.91
CA THR A 341 -16.94 17.02 7.68
C THR A 341 -17.89 16.17 6.85
N LYS A 342 -18.73 16.83 6.03
CA LYS A 342 -19.63 16.13 5.10
C LYS A 342 -18.88 15.77 3.83
N ASN A 343 -19.15 14.58 3.31
CA ASN A 343 -18.60 14.13 2.04
C ASN A 343 -19.29 14.86 0.88
N SER A 344 -18.49 15.25 -0.09
CA SER A 344 -18.90 15.60 -1.45
C SER A 344 -18.63 14.39 -2.33
N ALA A 345 -19.57 13.98 -3.18
CA ALA A 345 -19.34 12.87 -4.11
C ALA A 345 -18.62 13.38 -5.37
N CYS A 346 -17.63 12.64 -5.87
CA CYS A 346 -17.11 12.84 -7.22
C CYS A 346 -18.22 12.49 -8.23
N ILE A 347 -18.62 13.44 -9.07
CA ILE A 347 -19.69 13.23 -10.08
C ILE A 347 -19.24 13.55 -11.50
N ASP A 348 -18.03 14.08 -11.65
CA ASP A 348 -17.44 14.67 -12.84
C ASP A 348 -16.07 14.05 -13.14
N GLY A 349 -15.92 12.77 -12.78
CA GLY A 349 -14.70 11.99 -12.94
C GLY A 349 -14.17 12.03 -14.37
N VAL A 350 -12.90 12.41 -14.54
CA VAL A 350 -12.20 12.47 -15.82
C VAL A 350 -10.90 11.66 -15.74
N PRO A 351 -10.57 10.83 -16.76
CA PRO A 351 -9.30 10.12 -16.79
C PRO A 351 -8.14 11.10 -16.63
N SER A 352 -7.18 10.80 -15.74
CA SER A 352 -6.10 11.73 -15.37
C SER A 352 -5.34 12.30 -16.59
N ARG A 353 -5.13 11.48 -17.62
CA ARG A 353 -4.47 11.88 -18.88
C ARG A 353 -5.28 12.90 -19.68
N ASP A 354 -6.60 12.92 -19.59
CA ASP A 354 -7.45 13.82 -20.37
C ASP A 354 -7.71 15.17 -19.71
N VAL A 355 -7.38 15.32 -18.42
CA VAL A 355 -7.60 16.55 -17.64
C VAL A 355 -7.08 17.81 -18.37
N PRO A 356 -5.84 17.84 -18.87
CA PRO A 356 -5.28 19.07 -19.44
C PRO A 356 -5.96 19.46 -20.76
N LEU A 357 -6.36 18.45 -21.55
CA LEU A 357 -7.12 18.63 -22.78
C LEU A 357 -8.50 19.22 -22.48
N ILE A 358 -9.19 18.67 -21.48
CA ILE A 358 -10.53 19.12 -21.07
C ILE A 358 -10.50 20.53 -20.50
N ILE A 359 -9.55 20.84 -19.60
CA ILE A 359 -9.37 22.19 -19.07
C ILE A 359 -9.12 23.18 -20.22
N THR A 360 -8.21 22.85 -21.15
CA THR A 360 -7.88 23.73 -22.27
C THR A 360 -9.08 23.94 -23.20
N ALA A 361 -9.87 22.88 -23.46
CA ALA A 361 -11.10 22.97 -24.25
C ALA A 361 -12.14 23.87 -23.58
N LYS A 362 -12.36 23.72 -22.26
CA LYS A 362 -13.24 24.61 -21.49
C LYS A 362 -12.77 26.08 -21.57
N LYS A 363 -11.48 26.32 -21.38
CA LYS A 363 -10.88 27.67 -21.49
C LYS A 363 -11.08 28.25 -22.89
N TYR A 364 -10.92 27.46 -23.95
CA TYR A 364 -11.20 27.86 -25.33
C TYR A 364 -12.68 28.24 -25.54
N GLU A 365 -13.62 27.42 -25.07
CA GLU A 365 -15.05 27.66 -25.26
C GLU A 365 -15.53 28.96 -24.58
N ARG A 366 -15.03 29.22 -23.37
CA ARG A 366 -15.39 30.37 -22.53
C ARG A 366 -14.67 31.67 -22.90
N SER A 367 -13.57 31.58 -23.65
CA SER A 367 -12.75 32.74 -24.01
C SER A 367 -13.25 33.46 -25.26
N GLU A 368 -13.04 34.78 -25.26
CA GLU A 368 -13.16 35.66 -26.42
C GLU A 368 -11.77 36.03 -26.98
N GLU A 369 -11.73 36.66 -28.16
CA GLU A 369 -10.47 37.09 -28.76
C GLU A 369 -9.76 38.17 -27.94
N PRO A 370 -8.41 38.16 -27.85
CA PRO A 370 -7.47 37.26 -28.54
C PRO A 370 -7.13 35.95 -27.77
N LEU A 371 -7.66 35.77 -26.55
CA LEU A 371 -7.35 34.61 -25.72
C LEU A 371 -7.90 33.31 -26.33
N LYS A 372 -9.07 33.39 -26.98
CA LYS A 372 -9.68 32.27 -27.68
C LYS A 372 -8.72 31.64 -28.71
N SER A 373 -8.10 32.47 -29.55
CA SER A 373 -7.08 32.00 -30.51
C SER A 373 -5.88 31.35 -29.82
N THR A 374 -5.41 31.89 -28.70
CA THR A 374 -4.31 31.30 -27.92
C THR A 374 -4.67 29.90 -27.39
N TYR A 375 -5.87 29.73 -26.82
CA TYR A 375 -6.31 28.41 -26.35
C TYR A 375 -6.58 27.45 -27.50
N LYS A 376 -7.06 27.92 -28.66
CA LYS A 376 -7.19 27.09 -29.85
C LYS A 376 -5.85 26.54 -30.31
N LEU A 377 -4.83 27.38 -30.38
CA LEU A 377 -3.47 26.96 -30.72
C LEU A 377 -2.91 25.94 -29.72
N LYS A 378 -3.12 26.16 -28.42
CA LYS A 378 -2.73 25.19 -27.37
C LYS A 378 -3.45 23.85 -27.55
N LEU A 379 -4.76 23.87 -27.77
CA LEU A 379 -5.56 22.67 -27.97
C LEU A 379 -5.12 21.89 -29.22
N ASP A 380 -4.88 22.59 -30.33
CA ASP A 380 -4.39 21.98 -31.57
C ASP A 380 -2.99 21.38 -31.40
N ALA A 381 -2.11 22.05 -30.66
CA ALA A 381 -0.78 21.53 -30.34
C ALA A 381 -0.86 20.25 -29.50
N MET A 382 -1.72 20.18 -28.49
CA MET A 382 -1.93 18.98 -27.66
C MET A 382 -2.47 17.81 -28.49
N ILE A 383 -3.45 18.06 -29.36
CA ILE A 383 -4.01 17.03 -30.25
C ILE A 383 -2.96 16.54 -31.25
N ALA A 384 -2.20 17.46 -31.85
CA ALA A 384 -1.13 17.13 -32.77
C ALA A 384 -0.01 16.32 -32.10
N ALA A 385 0.38 16.69 -30.87
CA ALA A 385 1.36 15.99 -30.06
C ALA A 385 0.94 14.54 -29.78
N ARG A 386 -0.31 14.31 -29.36
CA ARG A 386 -0.87 12.96 -29.15
C ARG A 386 -0.86 12.16 -30.45
N SER A 387 -1.34 12.75 -31.54
CA SER A 387 -1.35 12.08 -32.86
C SER A 387 0.05 11.74 -33.36
N PHE A 388 1.03 12.61 -33.11
CA PHE A 388 2.44 12.36 -33.43
C PHE A 388 2.99 11.19 -32.61
N PHE A 389 2.77 11.21 -31.29
CA PHE A 389 3.22 10.15 -30.39
C PHE A 389 2.63 8.78 -30.78
N ASP A 390 1.32 8.71 -31.04
CA ASP A 390 0.66 7.48 -31.46
C ASP A 390 1.27 6.94 -32.77
N SER A 391 1.47 7.82 -33.75
CA SER A 391 2.06 7.45 -35.04
C SER A 391 3.52 7.00 -34.90
N PHE A 392 4.29 7.69 -34.05
CA PHE A 392 5.68 7.35 -33.76
C PHE A 392 5.79 5.99 -33.08
N MET A 393 4.99 5.75 -32.04
CA MET A 393 4.97 4.47 -31.33
C MET A 393 4.55 3.33 -32.25
N GLN A 394 3.54 3.55 -33.09
CA GLN A 394 3.12 2.56 -34.09
C GLN A 394 4.28 2.20 -35.02
N ALA A 395 4.95 3.20 -35.60
CA ALA A 395 6.08 2.97 -36.50
C ALA A 395 7.27 2.30 -35.79
N LEU A 396 7.56 2.67 -34.53
CA LEU A 396 8.62 2.06 -33.74
C LEU A 396 8.36 0.57 -33.50
N VAL A 397 7.15 0.23 -33.04
CA VAL A 397 6.75 -1.15 -32.78
C VAL A 397 6.72 -1.97 -34.07
N GLU A 398 6.21 -1.43 -35.17
CA GLU A 398 6.24 -2.07 -36.49
C GLU A 398 7.67 -2.40 -36.94
N ASN A 399 8.61 -1.48 -36.77
CA ASN A 399 10.02 -1.70 -37.11
C ASN A 399 10.69 -2.75 -36.22
N ILE A 400 10.39 -2.75 -34.92
CA ILE A 400 10.94 -3.75 -33.98
C ILE A 400 10.40 -5.15 -34.28
N LEU A 401 9.11 -5.27 -34.63
CA LEU A 401 8.45 -6.56 -34.83
C LEU A 401 8.60 -7.13 -36.24
N SER A 402 8.90 -6.31 -37.24
CA SER A 402 9.05 -6.73 -38.65
C SER A 402 9.95 -7.96 -38.85
N PRO A 403 11.09 -8.12 -38.14
CA PRO A 403 11.94 -9.32 -38.27
C PRO A 403 11.33 -10.61 -37.66
N PHE A 404 10.30 -10.50 -36.82
CA PHE A 404 9.77 -11.60 -36.01
C PHE A 404 8.41 -12.14 -36.48
N ASP A 405 7.83 -11.57 -37.55
CA ASP A 405 6.49 -11.90 -38.06
C ASP A 405 5.39 -11.81 -36.97
N LEU A 406 5.55 -10.85 -36.06
CA LEU A 406 4.61 -10.57 -34.97
C LEU A 406 3.67 -9.42 -35.35
N SER A 407 2.42 -9.49 -34.90
CA SER A 407 1.40 -8.47 -35.17
C SER A 407 1.56 -7.23 -34.27
N PRO A 408 1.84 -6.04 -34.83
CA PRO A 408 1.87 -4.79 -34.06
C PRO A 408 0.53 -4.52 -33.38
N LYS A 409 -0.58 -4.85 -34.06
CA LYS A 409 -1.94 -4.68 -33.52
C LYS A 409 -2.17 -5.51 -32.27
N GLU A 410 -1.65 -6.74 -32.20
CA GLU A 410 -1.77 -7.57 -31.00
C GLU A 410 -0.96 -6.96 -29.85
N MET A 411 0.22 -6.42 -30.14
CA MET A 411 1.07 -5.75 -29.15
C MET A 411 0.42 -4.50 -28.54
N PHE A 412 -0.24 -3.65 -29.33
CA PHE A 412 -0.93 -2.46 -28.80
C PHE A 412 -2.21 -2.78 -28.00
N ASN A 413 -2.90 -3.87 -28.32
CA ASN A 413 -4.16 -4.23 -27.67
C ASN A 413 -4.00 -5.15 -26.45
N THR A 414 -2.82 -5.77 -26.28
CA THR A 414 -2.56 -6.66 -25.16
C THR A 414 -1.90 -5.89 -24.02
N ARG A 415 -2.28 -6.22 -22.79
CA ARG A 415 -1.63 -5.74 -21.57
C ARG A 415 -1.16 -6.95 -20.77
N GLU A 416 0.09 -7.33 -20.96
CA GLU A 416 0.70 -8.44 -20.23
C GLU A 416 1.13 -7.98 -18.82
N PRO A 417 1.02 -8.84 -17.79
CA PRO A 417 1.58 -8.55 -16.48
C PRO A 417 3.08 -8.26 -16.58
N LEU A 418 3.54 -7.18 -15.96
CA LEU A 418 4.95 -6.85 -15.91
C LEU A 418 5.70 -7.88 -15.06
N ARG A 419 6.59 -8.67 -15.69
CA ARG A 419 7.41 -9.69 -15.01
C ARG A 419 8.92 -9.43 -15.11
N GLN A 420 9.36 -8.84 -16.23
CA GLN A 420 10.78 -8.55 -16.48
C GLN A 420 11.09 -7.09 -16.16
N HIS A 421 11.04 -6.74 -14.87
CA HIS A 421 11.17 -5.35 -14.42
C HIS A 421 12.50 -4.70 -14.85
N ASP A 422 13.63 -5.41 -14.75
CA ASP A 422 14.94 -4.85 -15.15
C ASP A 422 15.01 -4.57 -16.66
N CYS A 423 14.43 -5.46 -17.48
CA CYS A 423 14.35 -5.29 -18.93
C CYS A 423 13.43 -4.12 -19.28
N TYR A 424 12.27 -4.04 -18.64
CA TYR A 424 11.30 -2.96 -18.83
C TYR A 424 11.86 -1.60 -18.43
N GLU A 425 12.47 -1.48 -17.25
CA GLU A 425 13.11 -0.23 -16.82
C GLU A 425 14.23 0.18 -17.79
N THR A 426 15.07 -0.76 -18.23
CA THR A 426 16.11 -0.48 -19.22
C THR A 426 15.50 0.02 -20.53
N MET A 427 14.39 -0.58 -20.98
CA MET A 427 13.69 -0.17 -22.20
C MET A 427 13.13 1.25 -22.06
N VAL A 428 12.44 1.57 -20.97
CA VAL A 428 11.88 2.91 -20.71
C VAL A 428 13.00 3.95 -20.69
N ARG A 429 14.07 3.73 -19.93
CA ARG A 429 15.21 4.65 -19.88
C ARG A 429 15.89 4.84 -21.23
N THR A 430 16.04 3.77 -22.01
CA THR A 430 16.62 3.84 -23.36
C THR A 430 15.72 4.66 -24.28
N PHE A 431 14.41 4.48 -24.17
CA PHE A 431 13.42 5.24 -24.93
C PHE A 431 13.48 6.73 -24.59
N ASP A 432 13.50 7.09 -23.30
CA ASP A 432 13.59 8.49 -22.86
C ASP A 432 14.86 9.19 -23.38
N GLN A 433 15.99 8.49 -23.34
CA GLN A 433 17.28 9.02 -23.80
C GLN A 433 17.42 9.12 -25.32
N SER A 434 16.75 8.23 -26.07
CA SER A 434 16.96 8.07 -27.51
C SER A 434 15.82 8.64 -28.36
N CYS A 435 14.66 8.89 -27.77
CA CYS A 435 13.46 9.36 -28.45
C CYS A 435 13.03 10.69 -27.85
N PHE A 436 12.20 10.67 -26.81
CA PHE A 436 11.73 11.84 -26.09
C PHE A 436 11.59 11.50 -24.62
N ASP A 437 12.07 12.41 -23.77
CA ASP A 437 11.96 12.28 -22.32
C ASP A 437 10.49 12.42 -21.91
N ILE A 438 9.87 11.30 -21.54
CA ILE A 438 8.46 11.24 -21.15
C ILE A 438 8.18 12.06 -19.89
N SER A 439 9.16 12.19 -18.99
CA SER A 439 9.02 12.98 -17.75
C SER A 439 8.96 14.48 -18.02
N GLN A 440 9.73 14.97 -19.01
CA GLN A 440 9.79 16.38 -19.42
C GLN A 440 8.75 16.75 -20.48
N HIS A 441 8.28 15.77 -21.26
CA HIS A 441 7.37 15.95 -22.39
C HIS A 441 6.08 15.15 -22.20
N GLN A 442 5.55 15.06 -20.97
CA GLN A 442 4.22 14.49 -20.79
C GLN A 442 3.28 15.25 -21.74
N PRO A 443 2.62 14.56 -22.70
CA PRO A 443 1.70 15.20 -23.65
C PRO A 443 0.56 15.95 -22.95
N ASP A 444 0.41 15.71 -21.65
CA ASP A 444 -0.61 16.22 -20.77
C ASP A 444 -0.09 17.40 -19.91
N SER A 445 1.22 17.58 -19.65
CA SER A 445 1.69 18.59 -18.69
C SER A 445 2.13 19.93 -19.30
N ASN A 446 2.61 19.96 -20.55
CA ASN A 446 3.13 21.22 -21.10
C ASN A 446 3.14 21.29 -22.65
N PRO A 447 2.26 22.07 -23.30
CA PRO A 447 2.24 22.22 -24.75
C PRO A 447 3.36 23.10 -25.33
N THR A 448 4.30 23.60 -24.50
CA THR A 448 5.37 24.51 -24.96
C THR A 448 6.70 23.82 -25.32
N THR A 449 6.78 22.49 -25.19
CA THR A 449 8.04 21.74 -25.33
C THR A 449 8.10 20.77 -26.52
N ILE A 450 7.16 20.85 -27.47
CA ILE A 450 7.25 20.12 -28.76
C ILE A 450 7.57 21.07 -29.90
#